data_AF-A0A8K0WPS9-F1
#
_entry.id   AF-A0A8K0WPS9-F1
#
_cell.length_a   1.000
_cell.length_b   1.000
_cell.length_c   1.000
_cell.angle_alpha   90.00
_cell.angle_beta   90.00
_cell.angle_gamma   90.00
#
_symmetry.space_group_name_H-M   'P 1'
#
loop_
_entity.id
_entity.type
_entity.pdbx_description
1 polymer ?
#
loop_
_entity_poly.entity_id
_entity_poly.type
_entity_poly.pdbx_seq_one_letter_code
_entity_poly.pdbx_strand_id
1 'polypeptide(L)'
;MKLDFRQPIVELGIQWLKQEKGVKKLGAVGYCFGAKYVARHYEDGIAAGFMAHPSFVDEDELAGFKAPLSIAAAEIDEIFPAEKRHLSEKILAKKADP
;
A
#
# COMPACT_ATOMS: atom_id res chain seq x y z
N MET A 1 4.13 0.54 20.66
CA MET A 1 4.34 0.71 19.21
C MET A 1 5.80 1.06 18.98
N LYS A 2 6.62 0.18 18.39
CA LYS A 2 8.01 0.53 18.05
C LYS A 2 7.98 1.61 16.97
N LEU A 3 8.66 2.74 17.18
CA LEU A 3 8.78 3.81 16.18
C LEU A 3 9.43 3.25 14.90
N ASP A 4 8.67 3.16 13.82
CA ASP A 4 9.20 2.82 12.50
C ASP A 4 9.71 4.09 11.82
N PHE A 5 11.02 4.35 11.96
CA PHE A 5 11.68 5.57 11.49
C PHE A 5 11.53 5.85 9.98
N ARG A 6 11.09 4.87 9.20
CA ARG A 6 10.86 5.01 7.75
C ARG A 6 9.56 5.74 7.42
N GLN A 7 8.55 5.71 8.30
CA GLN A 7 7.28 6.40 8.04
C GLN A 7 7.45 7.89 7.71
N PRO A 8 8.12 8.70 8.55
CA PRO A 8 8.32 10.12 8.23
C PRO A 8 9.18 10.35 6.98
N ILE A 9 10.06 9.39 6.63
CA ILE A 9 10.90 9.49 5.42
C ILE A 9 10.06 9.29 4.16
N VAL A 10 9.14 8.32 4.17
CA VAL A 10 8.24 8.06 3.03
C VAL A 10 7.30 9.25 2.82
N GLU A 11 6.69 9.75 3.90
CA GLU A 11 5.82 10.92 3.86
C GLU A 11 6.57 12.15 3.30
N LEU A 12 7.78 12.42 3.80
CA LEU A 12 8.61 13.52 3.29
C LEU A 12 8.92 13.38 1.80
N GLY A 13 9.20 12.17 1.32
CA GLY A 13 9.41 11.89 -0.10
C GLY A 13 8.18 12.19 -0.95
N ILE A 14 6.99 11.79 -0.48
CA ILE A 14 5.71 12.08 -1.15
C ILE A 14 5.48 13.59 -1.21
N GLN A 15 5.68 14.31 -0.10
CA GLN A 15 5.49 15.76 -0.05
C GLN A 15 6.49 16.49 -0.96
N TRP A 16 7.77 16.10 -0.95
CA TRP A 16 8.78 16.69 -1.82
C TRP A 16 8.44 16.50 -3.31
N LEU A 17 7.99 15.31 -3.72
CA LEU A 17 7.56 15.07 -5.11
C LEU A 17 6.39 15.98 -5.50
N LYS A 18 5.41 16.15 -4.63
CA LYS A 18 4.19 16.93 -4.92
C LYS A 18 4.44 18.44 -4.88
N GLN A 19 5.15 18.91 -3.85
CA GLN A 19 5.33 20.33 -3.55
C GLN A 19 6.52 20.92 -4.32
N GLU A 20 7.69 20.28 -4.23
CA GLU A 20 8.94 20.81 -4.80
C GLU A 20 9.13 20.40 -6.28
N LYS A 21 8.66 19.22 -6.66
CA LYS A 21 8.73 18.74 -8.05
C LYS A 21 7.44 18.92 -8.84
N GLY A 22 6.38 19.42 -8.20
CA GLY A 22 5.13 19.74 -8.87
C GLY A 22 4.37 18.52 -9.42
N VAL A 23 4.69 17.30 -8.96
CA VAL A 23 4.03 16.06 -9.41
C VAL A 23 2.55 16.11 -9.05
N LYS A 24 1.68 15.98 -10.06
CA LYS A 24 0.22 16.08 -9.89
C LYS A 24 -0.47 14.76 -9.59
N LYS A 25 0.05 13.66 -10.14
CA LYS A 25 -0.44 12.29 -9.89
C LYS A 25 0.76 11.43 -9.54
N LEU A 26 0.70 10.80 -8.36
CA LEU A 26 1.75 9.93 -7.86
C LEU A 26 1.21 8.51 -7.73
N GLY A 27 1.84 7.56 -8.43
CA GLY A 27 1.65 6.14 -8.16
C GLY A 27 2.72 5.65 -7.19
N ALA A 28 2.40 4.62 -6.40
CA ALA A 28 3.36 3.99 -5.51
C ALA A 28 3.41 2.48 -5.72
N VAL A 29 4.62 1.94 -5.64
CA VAL A 29 4.89 0.51 -5.79
C VAL A 29 5.64 0.03 -4.55
N GLY A 30 5.16 -1.03 -3.91
CA GLY A 30 5.77 -1.62 -2.72
C GLY A 30 6.09 -3.09 -2.94
N TYR A 31 7.33 -3.49 -2.69
CA TYR A 31 7.78 -4.88 -2.73
C TYR A 31 8.02 -5.40 -1.32
N CYS A 32 7.50 -6.57 -0.97
CA CYS A 32 7.68 -7.17 0.34
C CYS A 32 7.27 -6.18 1.45
N PHE A 33 8.23 -5.85 2.30
CA PHE A 33 8.17 -4.84 3.36
C PHE A 33 7.73 -3.45 2.88
N GLY A 34 7.96 -3.09 1.62
CA GLY A 34 7.53 -1.82 1.03
C GLY A 34 6.02 -1.67 0.91
N ALA A 35 5.27 -2.77 0.83
CA ALA A 35 3.82 -2.76 0.61
C ALA A 35 3.06 -2.04 1.72
N LYS A 36 3.46 -2.22 2.99
CA LYS A 36 2.81 -1.53 4.11
C LYS A 36 2.92 -0.01 4.03
N TYR A 37 3.98 0.54 3.41
CA TYR A 37 4.09 1.98 3.24
C TYR A 37 3.21 2.50 2.10
N VAL A 38 2.97 1.69 1.07
CA VAL A 38 1.95 2.01 0.07
C VAL A 38 0.59 2.09 0.75
N ALA A 39 0.26 1.13 1.63
CA ALA A 39 -1.00 1.14 2.36
C ALA A 39 -1.12 2.34 3.32
N ARG A 40 -0.13 2.53 4.19
CA ARG A 40 -0.10 3.58 5.22
C ARG A 40 -0.12 5.00 4.68
N HIS A 41 0.64 5.25 3.61
CA HIS A 41 0.80 6.59 3.04
C HIS A 41 -0.11 6.83 1.84
N TYR A 42 -1.13 6.00 1.65
CA TYR A 42 -2.14 6.17 0.61
C TYR A 42 -2.72 7.60 0.63
N GLU A 43 -3.15 8.03 1.81
CA GLU A 43 -3.83 9.31 2.01
C GLU A 43 -2.89 10.53 1.86
N ASP A 44 -1.57 10.34 1.92
CA ASP A 44 -0.59 11.42 1.77
C ASP A 44 -0.48 11.92 0.32
N GLY A 45 -1.05 11.17 -0.63
CA GLY A 45 -1.17 11.62 -2.02
C GLY A 45 -0.97 10.56 -3.09
N ILE A 46 -1.05 9.28 -2.74
CA ILE A 46 -0.91 8.20 -3.71
C ILE A 46 -2.24 8.04 -4.45
N ALA A 47 -2.22 8.27 -5.76
CA ALA A 47 -3.39 8.16 -6.63
C ALA A 47 -3.65 6.73 -7.12
N ALA A 48 -2.64 5.85 -7.08
CA ALA A 48 -2.75 4.43 -7.41
C ALA A 48 -1.63 3.62 -6.74
N GLY A 49 -1.94 2.41 -6.30
CA GLY A 49 -1.00 1.52 -5.63
C GLY A 49 -0.75 0.22 -6.38
N PHE A 50 0.47 -0.30 -6.24
CA PHE A 50 0.81 -1.67 -6.57
C PHE A 50 1.61 -2.30 -5.44
N MET A 51 1.28 -3.53 -5.08
CA MET A 51 2.02 -4.31 -4.08
C MET A 51 2.46 -5.63 -4.69
N ALA A 52 3.74 -5.95 -4.57
CA ALA A 52 4.26 -7.28 -4.87
C ALA A 52 4.56 -8.01 -3.56
N HIS A 53 4.01 -9.22 -3.43
CA HIS A 53 4.23 -10.15 -2.31
C HIS A 53 4.25 -9.45 -0.94
N PRO A 54 3.14 -8.78 -0.57
CA PRO A 54 3.11 -7.77 0.48
C PRO A 54 3.39 -8.34 1.88
N SER A 55 4.16 -7.59 2.68
CA SER A 55 4.46 -7.94 4.07
C SER A 55 3.96 -6.88 5.04
N PHE A 56 3.37 -7.32 6.15
CA PHE A 56 2.96 -6.46 7.27
C PHE A 56 1.99 -5.33 6.90
N VAL A 57 1.09 -5.58 5.94
CA VAL A 57 -0.07 -4.71 5.66
C VAL A 57 -1.17 -5.12 6.62
N ASP A 58 -1.64 -4.19 7.45
CA ASP A 58 -2.74 -4.46 8.36
C ASP A 58 -4.08 -4.45 7.60
N GLU A 59 -5.05 -5.26 8.05
CA GLU A 59 -6.36 -5.38 7.37
C GLU A 59 -7.11 -4.05 7.30
N ASP A 60 -7.01 -3.23 8.35
CA ASP A 60 -7.61 -1.89 8.40
C ASP A 60 -6.93 -0.92 7.44
N GLU A 61 -5.60 -1.00 7.28
CA GLU A 61 -4.86 -0.21 6.28
C GLU A 61 -5.32 -0.59 4.87
N LEU A 62 -5.50 -1.87 4.61
CA LEU A 62 -5.99 -2.37 3.32
C LEU A 62 -7.46 -1.97 3.06
N ALA A 63 -8.32 -2.04 4.08
CA ALA A 63 -9.73 -1.63 4.00
C ALA A 63 -9.88 -0.11 3.78
N GLY A 64 -8.96 0.66 4.36
CA GLY A 64 -8.85 2.11 4.20
C GLY A 64 -8.36 2.55 2.82
N PHE A 65 -7.66 1.69 2.07
CA PHE A 65 -7.08 2.05 0.78
C PHE A 65 -8.14 2.35 -0.29
N LYS A 66 -8.44 3.63 -0.56
CA LYS A 66 -9.52 4.04 -1.49
C LYS A 66 -9.12 4.27 -2.95
N ALA A 67 -7.83 4.32 -3.31
CA ALA A 67 -7.40 4.36 -4.72
C ALA A 67 -7.42 2.99 -5.42
N PRO A 68 -7.28 2.93 -6.77
CA PRO A 68 -6.96 1.71 -7.48
C PRO A 68 -5.72 1.02 -6.89
N LEU A 69 -5.83 -0.28 -6.62
CA LEU A 69 -4.78 -1.10 -6.04
C LEU A 69 -4.68 -2.42 -6.79
N SER A 70 -3.47 -2.81 -7.17
CA SER A 70 -3.17 -4.15 -7.67
C SER A 70 -2.22 -4.86 -6.70
N ILE A 71 -2.45 -6.16 -6.48
CA ILE A 71 -1.61 -7.01 -5.63
C ILE A 71 -1.12 -8.19 -6.47
N ALA A 72 0.19 -8.28 -6.68
CA ALA A 72 0.85 -9.46 -7.23
C ALA A 72 1.22 -10.41 -6.08
N ALA A 73 0.41 -11.45 -5.88
CA ALA A 73 0.65 -12.48 -4.88
C ALA A 73 1.49 -13.61 -5.48
N ALA A 74 2.60 -13.96 -4.82
CA ALA A 74 3.39 -15.13 -5.21
C ALA A 74 2.61 -16.43 -4.93
N GLU A 75 2.89 -17.48 -5.71
CA GLU A 75 2.23 -18.79 -5.56
C GLU A 75 2.54 -19.43 -4.21
N ILE A 76 3.81 -19.37 -3.79
CA ILE A 76 4.32 -19.92 -2.53
C ILE A 76 5.00 -18.77 -1.76
N ASP A 77 4.34 -18.29 -0.70
CA ASP A 77 4.81 -17.20 0.16
C ASP A 77 4.36 -17.45 1.61
N GLU A 78 5.31 -17.54 2.53
CA GLU A 78 5.03 -17.79 3.96
C GLU A 78 4.51 -16.55 4.70
N ILE A 79 4.80 -15.35 4.19
CA ILE A 79 4.38 -14.08 4.78
C ILE A 79 3.00 -13.67 4.26
N PHE A 80 2.77 -13.85 2.95
CA PHE A 80 1.51 -13.57 2.26
C PHE A 80 0.93 -14.84 1.61
N PRO A 81 0.55 -15.85 2.42
CA PRO A 81 0.02 -17.11 1.92
C PRO A 81 -1.36 -16.94 1.27
N ALA A 82 -1.85 -18.01 0.64
CA ALA A 82 -3.12 -18.05 -0.08
C ALA A 82 -4.30 -17.52 0.76
N GLU A 83 -4.35 -17.84 2.05
CA GLU A 83 -5.40 -17.41 2.97
C GLU A 83 -5.41 -15.88 3.12
N LYS A 84 -4.24 -15.25 3.23
CA LYS A 84 -4.14 -13.78 3.30
C LYS A 84 -4.50 -13.14 1.97
N ARG A 85 -4.07 -13.70 0.84
CA ARG A 85 -4.49 -13.23 -0.49
C ARG A 85 -6.01 -13.22 -0.62
N HIS A 86 -6.68 -14.32 -0.27
CA HIS A 86 -8.14 -14.41 -0.34
C HIS A 86 -8.85 -13.50 0.66
N LEU A 87 -8.25 -13.24 1.82
CA LEU A 87 -8.75 -12.24 2.75
C LEU A 87 -8.64 -10.82 2.18
N SER A 88 -7.52 -10.49 1.54
CA SER A 88 -7.33 -9.21 0.85
C SER A 88 -8.36 -9.00 -0.26
N GLU A 89 -8.64 -10.02 -1.07
CA GLU A 89 -9.71 -10.00 -2.09
C GLU A 89 -11.07 -9.66 -1.45
N LYS A 90 -11.44 -10.32 -0.34
CA LYS A 90 -12.69 -10.06 0.38
C LYS A 90 -12.74 -8.64 0.96
N ILE A 91 -11.65 -8.15 1.53
CA ILE A 91 -11.56 -6.79 2.09
C ILE A 91 -11.75 -5.76 0.97
N LEU A 92 -11.04 -5.92 -0.14
CA LEU A 92 -11.09 -4.99 -1.26
C LEU A 92 -12.43 -5.05 -2.02
N ALA A 93 -13.08 -6.21 -2.09
CA ALA A 93 -14.40 -6.35 -2.71
C ALA A 93 -15.49 -5.57 -1.96
N LYS A 94 -15.38 -5.41 -0.63
CA LYS A 94 -16.33 -4.61 0.18
C LYS A 94 -16.28 -3.12 -0.14
N LYS A 95 -15.20 -2.66 -0.78
CA LYS A 95 -14.99 -1.24 -1.08
C LYS A 95 -15.92 -0.71 -2.17
N ALA A 96 -16.41 -1.58 -3.06
CA ALA A 96 -17.37 -1.28 -4.13
C ALA A 96 -17.35 0.18 -4.63
N ASP A 97 -16.27 0.56 -5.32
CA ASP A 97 -16.30 1.57 -6.38
C ASP A 97 -16.05 0.81 -7.69
N PRO A 98 -16.83 1.04 -8.76
CA PRO A 98 -16.77 0.28 -10.01
C PRO A 98 -15.42 0.31 -10.72
#